data_AF-A0A7D5GM00-F1
#
_entry.id   AF-A0A7D5GM00-F1
#
_cell.length_a   1.000
_cell.length_b   1.000
_cell.length_c   1.000
_cell.angle_alpha   90.00
_cell.angle_beta   90.00
_cell.angle_gamma   90.00
#
_symmetry.space_group_name_H-M   'P 1'
#
loop_
_entity.id
_entity.type
_entity.pdbx_description
1 polymer ?
#
loop_
_entity_poly.entity_id
_entity_poly.type
_entity_poly.pdbx_seq_one_letter_code
_entity_poly.pdbx_strand_id
1 'polypeptide(L)' 'MVRASTIVLVVGVGLLFVPIPPIATILGVLVILVGAGLRVLTDH' A
#
# COMPACT_ATOMS: atom_id res chain seq x y z
N MET A 1 6.40 30.38 0.86
CA MET A 1 5.09 29.74 1.07
C MET A 1 5.21 28.30 0.62
N VAL A 2 5.35 27.33 1.54
CA VAL A 2 5.43 25.92 1.14
C VAL A 2 4.00 25.46 0.86
N ARG A 3 3.69 25.13 -0.39
CA ARG A 3 2.36 24.60 -0.73
C ARG A 3 2.21 23.21 -0.12
N ALA A 4 1.02 22.90 0.39
CA ALA A 4 0.72 21.56 0.91
C ALA A 4 1.05 20.46 -0.11
N SER A 5 0.87 20.74 -1.41
CA SER A 5 1.27 19.83 -2.50
C SER A 5 2.76 19.51 -2.51
N THR A 6 3.63 20.48 -2.18
CA THR A 6 5.08 20.26 -2.07
C THR A 6 5.40 19.35 -0.90
N ILE A 7 4.71 19.51 0.23
CA ILE A 7 4.89 18.65 1.41
C ILE A 7 4.47 17.22 1.09
N VAL A 8 3.29 17.03 0.48
CA VAL A 8 2.78 15.71 0.09
C VAL A 8 3.72 15.03 -0.90
N LEU A 9 4.25 15.76 -1.88
CA LEU A 9 5.15 15.19 -2.89
C LEU A 9 6.48 14.77 -2.27
N VAL A 10 7.05 15.59 -1.38
CA VAL A 10 8.30 15.26 -0.66
C VAL A 10 8.10 14.06 0.27
N VAL A 11 6.99 14.01 1.01
CA VAL A 11 6.65 12.86 1.86
C VAL A 11 6.44 11.61 1.02
N GLY A 12 5.69 11.69 -0.07
CA GLY A 12 5.46 10.57 -0.98
C GLY A 12 6.74 10.01 -1.58
N VAL A 13 7.62 10.87 -2.09
CA VAL A 13 8.94 10.48 -2.62
C VAL A 13 9.83 9.89 -1.52
N GLY A 14 9.84 10.48 -0.31
CA GLY A 14 10.59 9.96 0.83
C GLY A 14 10.11 8.56 1.26
N LEU A 15 8.80 8.33 1.23
CA LEU A 15 8.20 7.02 1.53
C LEU A 15 8.53 5.95 0.48
N LEU A 16 8.89 6.31 -0.76
CA LEU A 16 9.35 5.32 -1.76
C LEU A 16 10.66 4.65 -1.35
N PHE A 17 11.50 5.33 -0.57
CA PHE A 17 12.77 4.81 -0.10
C PHE A 17 12.68 4.13 1.25
N VAL A 18 11.52 4.17 1.92
CA VAL A 18 11.32 3.41 3.15
C VAL A 18 11.28 1.93 2.75
N PRO A 19 12.26 1.12 3.18
CA PRO A 19 12.20 -0.32 2.95
C PRO A 19 10.92 -0.80 3.63
N ILE A 20 9.96 -1.25 2.83
CA ILE A 20 8.75 -1.85 3.37
C ILE A 20 9.23 -3.05 4.21
N PRO A 21 8.93 -3.12 5.52
CA PRO A 21 9.32 -4.24 6.34
C PRO A 21 8.87 -5.53 5.64
N PRO A 22 9.68 -6.59 5.58
CA PRO A 22 9.29 -7.84 4.91
C PRO A 22 7.91 -8.35 5.34
N ILE A 23 7.56 -8.12 6.61
CA ILE A 23 6.26 -8.43 7.20
C ILE A 23 5.11 -7.69 6.48
N ALA A 24 5.25 -6.39 6.19
CA ALA A 24 4.20 -5.61 5.55
C ALA A 24 3.94 -6.08 4.10
N THR A 25 4.99 -6.47 3.37
CA THR A 25 4.83 -7.07 2.04
C THR A 25 4.09 -8.41 2.11
N ILE A 26 4.47 -9.29 3.04
CA ILE A 26 3.81 -10.59 3.24
C ILE A 26 2.34 -10.39 3.61
N LEU A 27 2.05 -9.50 4.56
CA LEU A 27 0.68 -9.17 4.95
C LEU A 27 -0.11 -8.59 3.78
N GLY A 28 0.49 -7.71 2.98
CA GLY A 28 -0.13 -7.15 1.77
C GLY A 28 -0.52 -8.23 0.77
N VAL A 29 0.37 -9.19 0.50
CA VAL A 29 0.09 -10.33 -0.37
C VAL A 29 -1.05 -11.19 0.19
N LEU A 30 -1.03 -11.50 1.49
CA LEU A 30 -2.09 -12.28 2.14
C LEU A 30 -3.45 -11.59 2.04
N VAL A 31 -3.51 -10.28 2.28
CA VAL A 31 -4.76 -9.49 2.17
C VAL A 31 -5.29 -9.52 0.74
N ILE A 32 -4.42 -9.36 -0.27
CA ILE A 32 -4.82 -9.46 -1.69
C ILE A 32 -5.40 -10.84 -2.00
N LEU A 33 -4.74 -11.91 -1.56
CA LEU A 33 -5.21 -13.28 -1.80
C LEU A 33 -6.56 -13.56 -1.12
N VAL A 34 -6.74 -13.10 0.12
CA VAL A 34 -8.01 -13.23 0.84
C VAL A 34 -9.12 -12.46 0.13
N GLY A 35 -8.86 -11.20 -0.28
CA GLY A 35 -9.83 -10.40 -1.02
C GLY A 35 -10.22 -11.02 -2.36
N ALA A 36 -9.25 -11.57 -3.09
CA ALA A 36 -9.51 -12.30 -4.33
C ALA A 36 -10.33 -13.57 -4.08
N GLY A 37 -10.01 -14.34 -3.05
CA GLY A 37 -10.73 -15.55 -2.67
C GLY A 37 -12.18 -15.27 -2.25
N LEU A 38 -12.40 -14.23 -1.44
CA LEU A 38 -13.74 -13.79 -1.07
C LEU A 38 -14.54 -13.36 -2.29
N ARG A 39 -13.94 -12.55 -3.17
CA ARG A 39 -14.58 -12.11 -4.41
C ARG A 39 -15.02 -13.29 -5.27
N VAL A 40 -14.15 -14.28 -5.44
CA VAL A 40 -14.48 -15.52 -6.13
C VAL A 40 -15.69 -16.14 -5.44
N LEU A 41 -15.62 -16.43 -4.13
CA LEU A 41 -16.68 -17.12 -3.40
C LEU A 41 -18.04 -16.40 -3.36
N THR A 42 -18.07 -15.07 -3.35
CA THR A 42 -19.31 -14.27 -3.23
C THR A 42 -19.88 -13.79 -4.55
N ASP A 43 -19.05 -13.61 -5.59
CA ASP A 43 -19.48 -13.10 -6.90
C ASP A 43 -19.74 -14.26 -7.90
N HIS A 44 -19.91 -15.49 -7.39
CA HIS A 44 -20.40 -16.65 -8.13
C HIS A 44 -21.91 -16.62 -8.33
#